data_AF-A0A241W853-F1
#
_entry.id   AF-A0A241W853-F1
#
_cell.length_a   1.000
_cell.length_b   1.000
_cell.length_c   1.000
_cell.angle_alpha   90.00
_cell.angle_beta   90.00
_cell.angle_gamma   90.00
#
_symmetry.space_group_name_H-M   'P 1'
#
loop_
_entity.id
_entity.type
_entity.pdbx_description
1 polymer ?
#
loop_
_entity_poly.entity_id
_entity_poly.type
_entity_poly.pdbx_seq_one_letter_code
_entity_poly.pdbx_strand_id
1 'polypeptide(L)'
;MKRYFYSILVVLSSYCSTATFAEKPMICEIDVVVIPSSKFQTPTKQETSIKNDGFPMLMIGIDIQNSTAMDASQKINKDQKYCIDLIGKKKDAYLSGSYNQITIQNGDRLKLKNMHSSGQAWPYWPDFYFILP
;
A
#
# COMPACT_ATOMS: atom_id res chain seq x y z
N MET A 1 -49.50 37.11 -44.16
CA MET A 1 -48.13 36.59 -44.28
C MET A 1 -47.61 36.25 -42.89
N LYS A 2 -47.23 34.98 -42.70
CA LYS A 2 -46.73 34.35 -41.44
C LYS A 2 -45.51 35.07 -40.89
N ARG A 3 -45.36 35.14 -39.54
CA ARG A 3 -44.09 34.84 -38.83
C ARG A 3 -44.37 34.38 -37.39
N TYR A 4 -44.33 33.08 -37.16
CA TYR A 4 -44.23 32.48 -35.82
C TYR A 4 -42.76 32.53 -35.40
N PHE A 5 -42.45 33.24 -34.32
CA PHE A 5 -41.12 33.20 -33.70
C PHE A 5 -41.10 32.04 -32.69
N TYR A 6 -40.42 30.95 -33.02
CA TYR A 6 -40.06 29.89 -32.08
C TYR A 6 -38.74 30.29 -31.40
N SER A 7 -38.80 30.57 -30.10
CA SER A 7 -37.60 30.73 -29.27
C SER A 7 -37.15 29.37 -28.78
N ILE A 8 -36.08 28.83 -29.37
CA ILE A 8 -35.42 27.59 -28.92
C ILE A 8 -34.53 27.95 -27.72
N LEU A 9 -34.92 27.49 -26.53
CA LEU A 9 -34.13 27.57 -25.31
C LEU A 9 -33.17 26.37 -25.27
N VAL A 10 -31.88 26.61 -25.52
CA VAL A 10 -30.84 25.59 -25.37
C VAL A 10 -30.38 25.56 -23.92
N VAL A 11 -30.77 24.52 -23.17
CA VAL A 11 -30.29 24.26 -21.81
C VAL A 11 -28.94 23.54 -21.91
N LEU A 12 -27.84 24.26 -21.70
CA LEU A 12 -26.53 23.65 -21.49
C LEU A 12 -26.50 23.01 -20.09
N SER A 13 -26.68 21.69 -20.02
CA SER A 13 -26.36 20.93 -18.81
C SER A 13 -24.84 20.69 -18.76
N SER A 14 -24.15 21.50 -17.96
CA SER A 14 -22.74 21.31 -17.63
C SER A 14 -22.56 20.03 -16.82
N TYR A 15 -22.22 18.92 -17.48
CA TYR A 15 -21.71 17.73 -16.81
C TYR A 15 -20.33 18.05 -16.24
N CYS A 16 -20.30 18.53 -15.00
CA CYS A 16 -19.06 18.63 -14.24
C CYS A 16 -18.68 17.20 -13.81
N SER A 17 -17.96 16.49 -14.68
CA SER A 17 -17.32 15.23 -14.32
C SER A 17 -16.32 15.52 -13.19
N THR A 18 -16.65 15.13 -11.96
CA THR A 18 -15.70 15.13 -10.86
C THR A 18 -14.57 14.17 -11.23
N ALA A 19 -13.42 14.71 -11.62
CA ALA A 19 -12.22 13.91 -11.78
C ALA A 19 -11.87 13.30 -10.43
N THR A 20 -12.21 12.03 -10.23
CA THR A 20 -11.70 11.25 -9.10
C THR A 20 -10.21 11.08 -9.36
N PHE A 21 -9.39 11.98 -8.81
CA PHE A 21 -7.95 11.80 -8.80
C PHE A 21 -7.66 10.48 -8.10
N ALA A 22 -7.07 9.52 -8.81
CA ALA A 22 -6.60 8.30 -8.20
C ALA A 22 -5.63 8.68 -7.07
N GLU A 23 -6.02 8.40 -5.82
CA GLU A 23 -5.15 8.65 -4.66
C GLU A 23 -3.85 7.85 -4.84
N LYS A 24 -2.72 8.55 -4.81
CA LYS A 24 -1.41 7.91 -4.94
C LYS A 24 -1.12 7.10 -3.67
N PRO A 25 -0.51 5.90 -3.79
CA PRO A 25 -0.14 5.12 -2.62
C PRO A 25 0.91 5.86 -1.80
N MET A 26 0.82 5.72 -0.47
CA MET A 26 1.85 6.16 0.46
C MET A 26 2.96 5.10 0.47
N ILE A 27 4.20 5.53 0.29
CA ILE A 27 5.34 4.63 0.19
C ILE A 27 6.34 4.96 1.28
N CYS A 28 6.67 3.97 2.10
CA CYS A 28 7.70 4.05 3.13
C CYS A 28 8.82 3.05 2.87
N GLU A 29 10.06 3.46 3.10
CA GLU A 29 11.17 2.55 3.39
C GLU A 29 11.10 2.24 4.88
N ILE A 30 11.20 0.96 5.24
CA ILE A 30 11.26 0.53 6.64
C ILE A 30 12.46 -0.39 6.86
N ASP A 31 13.18 -0.14 7.95
CA ASP A 31 14.19 -1.07 8.46
C ASP A 31 13.54 -1.90 9.56
N VAL A 32 13.61 -3.23 9.45
CA VAL A 32 12.93 -4.14 10.37
C VAL A 32 13.86 -5.20 10.91
N VAL A 33 13.54 -5.70 12.10
CA VAL A 33 14.02 -7.00 12.58
C VAL A 33 12.90 -8.02 12.40
N VAL A 34 13.22 -9.19 11.84
CA VAL A 34 12.27 -10.29 11.68
C VAL A 34 12.03 -10.94 13.05
N ILE A 35 10.76 -11.09 13.41
CA ILE A 35 10.31 -11.72 14.66
C ILE A 35 9.27 -12.80 14.35
N PRO A 36 8.95 -13.69 15.31
CA PRO A 36 7.80 -14.58 15.17
C PRO A 36 6.54 -13.81 14.81
N SER A 37 5.76 -14.34 13.86
CA SER A 37 4.44 -13.81 13.55
C SER A 37 3.43 -14.22 14.62
N SER A 38 2.25 -13.61 14.61
CA SER A 38 1.17 -14.00 15.53
C SER A 38 0.69 -15.45 15.37
N LYS A 39 0.90 -16.05 14.19
CA LYS A 39 0.42 -17.38 13.83
C LYS A 39 1.50 -18.46 13.78
N PHE A 40 2.75 -18.07 13.54
CA PHE A 40 3.85 -18.98 13.28
C PHE A 40 5.12 -18.54 13.99
N GLN A 41 5.77 -19.49 14.66
CA GLN A 41 7.03 -19.28 15.36
C GLN A 41 8.19 -19.00 14.40
N THR A 42 8.10 -19.46 13.16
CA THR A 42 9.12 -19.27 12.12
C THR A 42 8.50 -18.67 10.85
N PRO A 43 9.27 -17.93 10.03
CA PRO A 43 8.85 -17.49 8.70
C PRO A 43 8.22 -18.63 7.90
N THR A 44 6.99 -18.44 7.42
CA THR A 44 6.18 -19.53 6.85
C THR A 44 5.51 -19.10 5.56
N LYS A 45 5.63 -19.93 4.51
CA LYS A 45 4.94 -19.72 3.23
C LYS A 45 3.44 -19.96 3.39
N GLN A 46 2.61 -19.06 2.89
CA GLN A 46 1.16 -19.10 2.98
C GLN A 46 0.54 -18.76 1.63
N GLU A 47 -0.44 -19.57 1.22
CA GLU A 47 -1.36 -19.19 0.15
C GLU A 47 -2.30 -18.11 0.68
N THR A 48 -2.43 -17.01 -0.04
CA THR A 48 -3.29 -15.89 0.39
C THR A 48 -4.12 -15.40 -0.79
N SER A 49 -5.29 -14.83 -0.51
CA SER A 49 -6.08 -14.13 -1.53
C SER A 49 -5.58 -12.71 -1.83
N ILE A 50 -4.49 -12.27 -1.18
CA ILE A 50 -3.90 -10.94 -1.38
C ILE A 50 -3.27 -10.84 -2.77
N LYS A 51 -2.74 -11.96 -3.29
CA LYS A 51 -2.16 -12.07 -4.63
C LYS A 51 -2.74 -13.31 -5.32
N ASN A 52 -3.31 -13.14 -6.50
CA ASN A 52 -3.94 -14.22 -7.29
C ASN A 52 -3.06 -14.69 -8.45
N ASP A 53 -1.78 -14.95 -8.18
CA ASP A 53 -0.81 -15.41 -9.18
C ASP A 53 -0.36 -16.86 -8.97
N GLY A 54 -0.94 -17.54 -7.97
CA GLY A 54 -0.65 -18.93 -7.66
C GLY A 54 0.69 -19.17 -6.95
N PHE A 55 1.34 -18.12 -6.42
CA PHE A 55 2.57 -18.25 -5.65
C PHE A 55 2.35 -17.89 -4.17
N PRO A 56 2.86 -18.71 -3.23
CA PRO A 56 2.73 -18.42 -1.82
C PRO A 56 3.51 -17.16 -1.43
N MET A 57 2.96 -16.39 -0.51
CA MET A 57 3.65 -15.28 0.14
C MET A 57 4.36 -15.77 1.40
N LEU A 58 5.47 -15.14 1.78
CA LEU A 58 6.14 -15.46 3.03
C LEU A 58 5.53 -14.61 4.16
N MET A 59 4.92 -15.26 5.14
CA MET A 59 4.41 -14.62 6.35
C MET A 59 5.50 -14.55 7.41
N ILE A 60 5.75 -13.34 7.92
CA ILE A 60 6.71 -13.05 8.99
C ILE A 60 6.11 -12.07 10.00
N GLY A 61 6.65 -12.03 11.21
CA GLY A 61 6.50 -10.86 12.08
C GLY A 61 7.63 -9.87 11.80
N ILE A 62 7.34 -8.57 11.90
CA ILE A 62 8.33 -7.51 11.78
C ILE A 62 8.29 -6.59 13.00
N ASP A 63 9.46 -6.17 13.46
CA ASP A 63 9.66 -5.09 14.43
C ASP A 63 10.33 -3.90 13.73
N ILE A 64 9.57 -2.82 13.51
CA ILE A 64 10.01 -1.68 12.70
C ILE A 64 10.96 -0.80 13.52
N GLN A 65 12.24 -0.85 13.17
CA GLN A 65 13.31 -0.10 13.84
C GLN A 65 13.39 1.33 13.34
N ASN A 66 13.11 1.54 12.05
CA ASN A 66 13.18 2.84 11.41
C ASN A 66 12.21 2.90 10.23
N SER A 67 11.76 4.11 9.87
CA SER A 67 10.90 4.31 8.71
C SER A 67 11.04 5.72 8.15
N THR A 68 11.10 5.81 6.82
CA THR A 68 11.12 7.09 6.10
C THR A 68 10.22 7.03 4.88
N ALA A 69 9.65 8.16 4.48
CA ALA A 69 8.88 8.22 3.23
C ALA A 69 9.80 8.11 2.01
N MET A 70 9.31 7.49 0.93
CA MET A 70 10.01 7.35 -0.35
C MET A 70 9.27 8.06 -1.49
N ASP A 71 9.94 8.20 -2.64
CA ASP A 71 9.34 8.62 -3.89
C ASP A 71 8.52 9.93 -3.75
N ALA A 72 7.27 9.93 -4.25
CA ALA A 72 6.37 11.07 -4.14
C ALA A 72 5.94 11.36 -2.69
N SER A 73 5.92 10.35 -1.82
CA SER A 73 5.53 10.51 -0.41
C SER A 73 6.51 11.37 0.39
N GLN A 74 7.77 11.50 -0.05
CA GLN A 74 8.73 12.43 0.56
C GLN A 74 8.28 13.89 0.51
N LYS A 75 7.37 14.25 -0.40
CA LYS A 75 6.89 15.63 -0.58
C LYS A 75 5.54 15.88 0.09
N ILE A 76 4.96 14.88 0.75
CA ILE A 76 3.61 14.93 1.31
C ILE A 76 3.70 14.76 2.84
N ASN A 77 3.44 15.83 3.59
CA ASN A 77 3.59 15.82 5.07
C ASN A 77 2.76 14.73 5.75
N LYS A 78 1.56 14.43 5.24
CA LYS A 78 0.71 13.36 5.78
C LYS A 78 1.38 11.99 5.64
N ASP A 79 1.99 11.71 4.50
CA ASP A 79 2.67 10.46 4.23
C ASP A 79 3.95 10.33 5.06
N GLN A 80 4.72 11.43 5.18
CA GLN A 80 5.90 11.48 6.05
C GLN A 80 5.51 11.15 7.50
N LYS A 81 4.45 11.77 8.02
CA LYS A 81 3.95 11.50 9.37
C LYS A 81 3.53 10.04 9.51
N TYR A 82 2.79 9.51 8.53
CA TYR A 82 2.40 8.10 8.52
C TYR A 82 3.61 7.17 8.61
N CYS A 83 4.64 7.38 7.79
CA CYS A 83 5.84 6.56 7.80
C CYS A 83 6.56 6.64 9.15
N ILE A 84 6.76 7.85 9.71
CA ILE A 84 7.39 8.02 11.02
C ILE A 84 6.58 7.31 12.13
N ASP A 85 5.25 7.36 12.07
CA ASP A 85 4.35 6.68 13.02
C ASP A 85 4.44 5.14 12.92
N LEU A 86 5.16 4.56 11.96
CA LEU A 86 5.43 3.13 11.90
C LEU A 86 6.55 2.68 12.84
N ILE A 87 7.44 3.59 13.25
CA ILE A 87 8.61 3.26 14.08
C ILE A 87 8.17 2.68 15.43
N GLY A 88 8.77 1.56 15.83
CA GLY A 88 8.47 0.82 17.05
C GLY A 88 7.23 -0.07 16.99
N LYS A 89 6.49 -0.08 15.87
CA LYS A 89 5.35 -0.98 15.70
C LYS A 89 5.82 -2.40 15.36
N LYS A 90 5.12 -3.37 15.95
CA LYS A 90 5.24 -4.79 15.62
C LYS A 90 3.97 -5.24 14.91
N LYS A 91 4.11 -5.95 13.78
CA LYS A 91 2.98 -6.49 13.03
C LYS A 91 3.38 -7.69 12.19
N ASP A 92 2.38 -8.46 11.76
CA ASP A 92 2.57 -9.49 10.75
C ASP A 92 2.66 -8.83 9.37
N ALA A 93 3.53 -9.37 8.53
CA ALA A 93 3.78 -8.91 7.17
C ALA A 93 3.77 -10.10 6.21
N TYR A 94 3.14 -9.90 5.05
CA TYR A 94 3.25 -10.80 3.92
C TYR A 94 4.25 -10.21 2.92
N LEU A 95 5.36 -10.91 2.74
CA LEU A 95 6.35 -10.55 1.74
C LEU A 95 5.91 -11.16 0.39
N SER A 96 5.83 -10.33 -0.66
CA SER A 96 5.58 -10.76 -2.05
C SER A 96 6.82 -10.67 -2.96
N GLY A 97 7.20 -11.76 -3.62
CA GLY A 97 8.37 -11.81 -4.50
C GLY A 97 8.97 -13.21 -4.63
N SER A 98 10.02 -13.34 -5.46
CA SER A 98 10.76 -14.60 -5.60
C SER A 98 11.73 -14.78 -4.43
N TYR A 99 11.24 -15.27 -3.29
CA TYR A 99 12.08 -15.58 -2.12
C TYR A 99 12.71 -16.97 -2.17
N ASN A 100 12.56 -17.70 -3.28
CA ASN A 100 13.03 -19.08 -3.37
C ASN A 100 14.57 -19.20 -3.27
N GLN A 101 15.31 -18.10 -3.32
CA GLN A 101 16.76 -18.06 -3.16
C GLN A 101 17.24 -17.44 -1.84
N ILE A 102 16.34 -16.89 -1.01
CA ILE A 102 16.70 -16.20 0.23
C ILE A 102 15.99 -16.86 1.41
N THR A 103 16.77 -17.47 2.31
CA THR A 103 16.25 -18.02 3.57
C THR A 103 16.19 -16.91 4.61
N ILE A 104 14.98 -16.44 4.93
CA ILE A 104 14.73 -15.45 5.98
C ILE A 104 14.46 -16.18 7.30
N GLN A 105 15.06 -15.70 8.38
CA GLN A 105 14.95 -16.24 9.73
C GLN A 105 14.60 -15.14 10.74
N ASN A 106 14.11 -15.55 11.91
CA ASN A 106 13.93 -14.61 13.02
C ASN A 106 15.29 -14.05 13.44
N GLY A 107 15.32 -12.75 13.73
CA GLY A 107 16.54 -12.01 14.04
C GLY A 107 17.19 -11.35 12.83
N ASP A 108 16.82 -11.73 11.60
CA ASP A 108 17.32 -11.08 10.39
C ASP A 108 16.93 -9.61 10.36
N ARG A 109 17.82 -8.78 9.80
CA ARG A 109 17.54 -7.37 9.52
C ARG A 109 17.22 -7.22 8.05
N LEU A 110 16.07 -6.65 7.75
CA LEU A 110 15.62 -6.43 6.38
C LEU A 110 15.29 -4.96 6.18
N LYS A 111 15.55 -4.47 4.96
CA LYS A 111 15.00 -3.21 4.48
C LYS A 111 13.84 -3.54 3.56
N LEU A 112 12.66 -3.01 3.87
CA LEU A 112 11.43 -3.29 3.12
C LEU A 112 10.82 -2.00 2.56
N LYS A 113 10.25 -2.10 1.37
CA LYS A 113 9.32 -1.11 0.83
C LYS A 113 7.92 -1.46 1.34
N ASN A 114 7.37 -0.60 2.18
CA ASN A 114 5.97 -0.63 2.58
C ASN A 114 5.16 0.26 1.63
N MET A 115 4.12 -0.31 1.02
CA MET A 115 3.17 0.43 0.20
C MET A 115 1.78 0.36 0.83
N HIS A 116 1.28 1.51 1.27
CA HIS A 116 -0.05 1.68 1.83
C HIS A 116 -0.94 2.37 0.80
N SER A 117 -2.03 1.71 0.39
CA SER A 117 -3.02 2.36 -0.48
C SER A 117 -3.84 3.33 0.37
N SER A 118 -3.62 4.63 0.19
CA SER A 118 -4.38 5.69 0.86
C SER A 118 -5.84 5.76 0.42
N GLY A 119 -6.21 4.99 -0.62
CA GLY A 119 -7.53 4.94 -1.23
C GLY A 119 -8.63 4.84 -0.18
N GLN A 120 -9.39 5.92 -0.02
CA GLN A 120 -10.65 5.93 0.70
C GLN A 120 -11.68 5.00 0.01
N ALA A 121 -11.51 3.71 0.16
CA ALA A 121 -12.55 2.73 -0.11
C ALA A 121 -12.34 1.54 0.83
N TRP A 122 -13.39 1.26 1.59
CA TRP A 122 -13.50 0.07 2.40
C TRP A 122 -13.50 -1.20 1.50
N PRO A 123 -12.83 -2.30 1.89
CA PRO A 123 -11.89 -2.43 3.01
C PRO A 123 -10.51 -1.88 2.63
N TYR A 124 -9.84 -1.23 3.59
CA TYR A 124 -8.44 -0.81 3.46
C TYR A 124 -7.60 -2.00 2.97
N TRP A 125 -6.97 -1.88 1.80
CA TRP A 125 -6.07 -2.91 1.31
C TRP A 125 -4.91 -3.07 2.30
N PRO A 126 -4.47 -4.31 2.57
CA PRO A 126 -3.36 -4.55 3.48
C PRO A 126 -2.09 -3.88 2.95
N ASP A 127 -1.24 -3.46 3.88
CA ASP A 127 0.11 -3.01 3.56
C ASP A 127 0.86 -4.08 2.75
N PHE A 128 1.47 -3.67 1.64
CA PHE A 128 2.33 -4.55 0.84
C PHE A 128 3.78 -4.33 1.23
N TYR A 129 4.54 -5.43 1.31
CA TYR A 129 5.94 -5.42 1.68
C TYR A 129 6.79 -6.09 0.60
N PHE A 130 7.79 -5.36 0.13
CA PHE A 130 8.79 -5.85 -0.81
C PHE A 130 10.17 -5.73 -0.17
N ILE A 131 11.03 -6.72 -0.35
CA ILE A 131 12.42 -6.62 0.07
C ILE A 131 13.11 -5.62 -0.86
N LEU A 132 13.78 -4.63 -0.27
CA LEU A 132 14.66 -3.74 -1.01
C LEU A 132 16.07 -4.36 -1.10
N PRO A 133 16.78 -4.16 -2.22
CA PRO A 133 18.15 -4.65 -2.41
C PRO A 133 19.15 -3.99 -1.46
#